data_AF-A0A973VTR2-F1
#
_entry.id   AF-A0A973VTR2-F1
#
_cell.length_a   1.000
_cell.length_b   1.000
_cell.length_c   1.000
_cell.angle_alpha   90.00
_cell.angle_beta   90.00
_cell.angle_gamma   90.00
#
_symmetry.space_group_name_H-M   'P 1'
#
loop_
_entity.id
_entity.type
_entity.pdbx_description
1 polymer ?
#
loop_
_entity_poly.entity_id
_entity_poly.type
_entity_poly.pdbx_seq_one_letter_code
_entity_poly.pdbx_strand_id
1 'polypeptide(L)'
;MDRPNQTTHFGFRDVPLGEKQTLVNDVFHSVAQRYDLMNDLMSVGLHRAWKDVMITALDPPKGDRPFALLDVAGGTGDIAFRAAKTAGSGFHATVCDINTDMLA
;
A
#
# COMPACT_ATOMS: atom_id res chain seq x y z
N MET A 1 -8.19 35.40 15.90
CA MET A 1 -9.42 35.10 16.67
C MET A 1 -9.62 33.60 16.63
N ASP A 2 -9.17 32.87 17.66
CA ASP A 2 -9.55 31.48 17.87
C ASP A 2 -10.97 31.47 18.44
N ARG A 3 -11.90 30.74 17.81
CA ARG A 3 -13.27 30.58 18.30
C ARG A 3 -13.29 29.42 19.31
N PRO A 4 -13.52 29.65 20.61
CA PRO A 4 -13.20 28.68 21.66
C PRO A 4 -14.23 27.54 21.83
N ASN A 5 -14.98 27.15 20.79
CA ASN A 5 -16.06 26.17 20.97
C ASN A 5 -16.52 25.43 19.70
N GLN A 6 -15.62 25.15 18.76
CA GLN A 6 -15.98 24.32 17.61
C GLN A 6 -15.88 22.83 17.99
N THR A 7 -17.03 22.17 18.07
CA THR A 7 -17.15 20.71 18.17
C THR A 7 -17.40 20.11 16.78
N THR A 8 -17.11 18.83 16.63
CA THR A 8 -17.25 18.06 15.40
C THR A 8 -17.69 16.64 15.74
N HIS A 9 -18.38 15.98 14.81
CA HIS A 9 -18.87 14.63 15.02
C HIS A 9 -17.75 13.59 14.94
N PHE A 10 -17.74 12.67 15.90
CA PHE A 10 -16.94 11.44 15.90
C PHE A 10 -17.85 10.26 16.24
N GLY A 11 -18.23 9.47 15.23
CA GLY A 11 -19.26 8.44 15.39
C GLY A 11 -20.60 9.06 15.80
N PHE A 12 -21.14 8.63 16.94
CA PHE A 12 -22.42 9.12 17.49
C PHE A 12 -22.28 10.23 18.55
N ARG A 13 -21.07 10.80 18.72
CA ARG A 13 -20.80 11.83 19.74
C ARG A 13 -20.15 13.08 19.15
N ASP A 14 -20.40 14.23 19.78
CA ASP A 14 -19.74 15.50 19.50
C ASP A 14 -18.46 15.63 20.32
N VAL A 15 -17.35 15.94 19.65
CA VAL A 15 -16.02 16.09 20.27
C VAL A 15 -15.40 17.44 19.88
N PRO A 16 -14.56 18.04 20.72
CA PRO A 16 -13.80 19.24 20.34
C PRO A 16 -12.99 19.00 19.06
N LEU A 17 -12.91 20.00 18.17
CA LEU A 17 -12.26 19.85 16.87
C LEU A 17 -10.81 19.38 16.97
N GLY A 18 -10.08 19.86 17.99
CA GLY A 18 -8.70 19.48 18.27
C GLY A 18 -8.53 18.03 18.74
N GLU A 19 -9.57 17.40 19.27
CA GLU A 19 -9.53 16.02 19.79
C GLU A 19 -9.97 14.98 18.77
N LYS A 20 -10.69 15.40 17.72
CA LYS A 20 -11.17 14.49 16.66
C LYS A 20 -10.02 13.74 16.00
N GLN A 21 -8.93 14.43 15.67
CA GLN A 21 -7.81 13.83 14.95
C GLN A 21 -7.14 12.73 15.80
N THR A 22 -6.93 12.98 17.10
CA THR A 22 -6.37 11.99 18.03
C THR A 22 -7.27 10.77 18.14
N LEU A 23 -8.57 10.96 18.30
CA LEU A 23 -9.53 9.86 18.39
C LEU A 23 -9.62 9.03 17.10
N VAL A 24 -9.53 9.67 15.94
CA VAL A 24 -9.44 9.00 14.65
C VAL A 24 -8.15 8.17 14.59
N ASN A 25 -7.01 8.77 14.94
CA ASN A 25 -5.72 8.08 14.95
C ASN A 25 -5.74 6.85 15.87
N ASP A 26 -6.33 6.95 17.06
CA ASP A 26 -6.44 5.83 18.01
C ASP A 26 -7.30 4.69 17.47
N VAL A 27 -8.42 5.01 16.80
CA VAL A 27 -9.24 3.98 16.13
C VAL A 27 -8.45 3.30 15.03
N PHE A 28 -7.78 4.07 14.17
CA PHE A 28 -6.94 3.50 13.11
C PHE A 28 -5.80 2.65 13.66
N HIS A 29 -5.13 3.07 14.73
CA HIS A 29 -4.11 2.26 15.42
C HIS A 29 -4.69 0.97 16.02
N SER A 30 -5.86 1.04 16.66
CA SER A 30 -6.48 -0.13 17.29
C SER A 30 -6.98 -1.17 16.28
N VAL A 31 -7.35 -0.74 15.07
CA VAL A 31 -7.85 -1.60 14.01
C VAL A 31 -6.73 -2.12 13.11
N ALA A 32 -5.65 -1.35 12.90
CA ALA A 32 -4.54 -1.72 12.01
C ALA A 32 -3.95 -3.11 12.33
N GLN A 33 -3.63 -3.38 13.60
CA GLN A 33 -3.06 -4.67 14.01
C GLN A 33 -4.00 -5.87 13.80
N ARG A 34 -5.32 -5.64 13.86
CA ARG A 34 -6.32 -6.70 13.63
C ARG A 34 -6.67 -6.85 12.15
N TYR A 35 -6.57 -5.78 11.37
CA TYR A 35 -6.90 -5.78 9.95
C TYR A 35 -5.84 -6.50 9.12
N ASP A 36 -4.55 -6.33 9.43
CA ASP A 36 -3.47 -7.04 8.74
C ASP A 36 -3.56 -8.55 9.00
N LEU A 37 -3.76 -8.95 10.27
CA LEU A 37 -3.95 -10.35 10.64
C LEU A 37 -5.21 -10.96 10.00
N MET A 38 -6.32 -10.19 9.95
CA MET A 38 -7.53 -10.64 9.27
C MET A 38 -7.35 -10.68 7.76
N ASN A 39 -6.64 -9.77 7.11
CA ASN A 39 -6.37 -9.86 5.68
C ASN A 39 -5.45 -11.05 5.36
N ASP A 40 -4.46 -11.34 6.18
CA ASP A 40 -3.61 -12.52 5.99
C ASP A 40 -4.36 -13.84 6.22
N LEU A 41 -5.21 -13.89 7.25
CA LEU A 41 -6.01 -15.08 7.57
C LEU A 41 -7.22 -15.25 6.63
N MET A 42 -7.92 -14.17 6.27
CA MET A 42 -9.08 -14.19 5.36
C MET A 42 -8.66 -14.29 3.90
N SER A 43 -7.50 -13.77 3.51
CA SER A 43 -6.93 -14.10 2.20
C SER A 43 -6.38 -15.52 2.19
N VAL A 44 -6.07 -16.18 3.31
CA VAL A 44 -5.41 -17.52 3.29
C VAL A 44 -4.17 -17.51 2.37
N GLY A 45 -3.45 -16.37 2.30
CA GLY A 45 -2.33 -16.17 1.37
C GLY A 45 -2.68 -15.87 -0.09
N LEU A 46 -3.97 -15.64 -0.43
CA LEU A 46 -4.44 -15.29 -1.78
C LEU A 46 -3.81 -14.00 -2.32
N HIS A 47 -3.30 -13.12 -1.45
CA HIS A 47 -2.53 -11.96 -1.86
C HIS A 47 -1.33 -12.34 -2.75
N ARG A 48 -0.74 -13.53 -2.60
CA ARG A 48 0.31 -14.03 -3.49
C ARG A 48 -0.24 -14.34 -4.89
N ALA A 49 -1.37 -15.04 -4.93
CA ALA A 49 -2.07 -15.34 -6.18
C ALA A 49 -2.52 -14.06 -6.90
N TRP A 50 -3.02 -13.06 -6.17
CA TRP A 50 -3.38 -11.77 -6.76
C TRP A 50 -2.18 -11.03 -7.34
N LYS A 51 -1.02 -11.08 -6.67
CA LYS A 51 0.23 -10.54 -7.23
C LYS A 51 0.67 -11.28 -8.48
N ASP A 52 0.55 -12.60 -8.52
CA ASP A 52 0.87 -13.39 -9.71
C ASP A 52 -0.12 -13.14 -10.86
N VAL A 53 -1.41 -12.98 -10.56
CA VAL A 53 -2.45 -12.59 -11.52
C VAL A 53 -2.18 -11.17 -12.05
N MET A 54 -1.79 -10.24 -11.18
CA MET A 54 -1.42 -8.87 -11.59
C MET A 54 -0.27 -8.88 -12.59
N ILE A 55 0.80 -9.65 -12.32
CA ILE A 55 1.95 -9.76 -13.23
C ILE A 55 1.55 -10.45 -14.54
N THR A 56 0.67 -11.45 -14.47
CA THR A 56 0.13 -12.12 -15.67
C THR A 56 -0.70 -11.15 -16.51
N ALA A 57 -1.50 -10.30 -15.89
CA ALA A 57 -2.29 -9.28 -16.57
C ALA A 57 -1.44 -8.13 -17.12
N LEU A 58 -0.33 -7.81 -16.46
CA LEU A 58 0.66 -6.84 -16.93
C LEU A 58 1.35 -7.32 -18.23
N ASP A 59 1.46 -8.63 -18.42
CA ASP A 59 2.09 -9.32 -19.56
C ASP A 59 3.35 -8.64 -20.09
N PRO A 60 4.44 -8.58 -19.29
CA PRO A 60 5.66 -7.90 -19.70
C PRO A 60 6.24 -8.51 -20.99
N PRO A 61 6.73 -7.68 -21.94
CA PRO A 61 7.36 -8.18 -23.16
C PRO A 61 8.52 -9.12 -22.86
N LYS A 62 8.57 -10.29 -23.51
CA LYS A 62 9.61 -11.32 -23.29
C LYS A 62 10.87 -11.15 -24.16
N GLY A 63 10.89 -10.15 -25.03
CA GLY A 63 11.99 -9.88 -25.95
C GLY A 63 12.93 -8.76 -25.48
N ASP A 64 13.71 -8.25 -26.41
CA ASP A 64 14.59 -7.08 -26.30
C ASP A 64 13.83 -5.74 -26.38
N ARG A 65 12.51 -5.78 -26.61
CA ARG A 65 11.65 -4.59 -26.60
C ARG A 65 11.81 -3.85 -25.26
N PRO A 66 12.18 -2.56 -25.28
CA PRO A 66 12.26 -1.75 -24.07
C PRO A 66 10.92 -1.72 -23.33
N PHE A 67 10.95 -2.04 -22.03
CA PHE A 67 9.80 -1.95 -21.14
C PHE A 67 10.23 -1.39 -19.79
N ALA A 68 9.77 -0.18 -19.48
CA ALA A 68 10.08 0.52 -18.23
C ALA A 68 8.88 0.44 -17.28
N LEU A 69 9.08 -0.15 -16.11
CA LEU A 69 8.08 -0.27 -15.03
C LEU A 69 8.40 0.72 -13.90
N LEU A 70 7.39 1.44 -13.42
CA LEU A 70 7.47 2.24 -12.20
C LEU A 70 6.59 1.60 -11.12
N ASP A 71 7.22 1.10 -10.07
CA ASP A 71 6.57 0.48 -8.91
C ASP A 71 6.45 1.50 -7.77
N VAL A 72 5.24 2.02 -7.55
CA VAL A 72 4.96 3.10 -6.59
C VAL A 72 4.47 2.50 -5.28
N ALA A 73 5.05 2.96 -4.16
CA ALA A 73 4.89 2.31 -2.86
C ALA A 73 5.26 0.82 -2.92
N GLY A 74 6.32 0.52 -3.69
CA GLY A 74 6.73 -0.85 -3.99
C GLY A 74 7.35 -1.58 -2.79
N GLY A 75 7.62 -0.89 -1.68
CA GLY A 75 8.29 -1.44 -0.51
C GLY A 75 9.60 -2.11 -0.90
N THR A 76 9.75 -3.38 -0.52
CA THR A 76 10.92 -4.21 -0.86
C THR A 76 10.96 -4.68 -2.31
N GLY A 77 10.08 -4.19 -3.20
CA GLY A 77 10.12 -4.43 -4.64
C GLY A 77 9.53 -5.78 -5.09
N ASP A 78 8.67 -6.43 -4.30
CA ASP A 78 8.10 -7.75 -4.64
C ASP A 78 7.44 -7.78 -6.03
N ILE A 79 6.72 -6.71 -6.42
CA ILE A 79 6.10 -6.61 -7.75
C ILE A 79 7.16 -6.40 -8.83
N ALA A 80 8.08 -5.44 -8.65
CA ALA A 80 9.18 -5.21 -9.58
C ALA A 80 10.02 -6.47 -9.83
N PHE A 81 10.34 -7.25 -8.80
CA PHE A 81 11.08 -8.50 -8.94
C PHE A 81 10.26 -9.60 -9.64
N ARG A 82 8.96 -9.70 -9.38
CA ARG A 82 8.11 -10.66 -10.11
C ARG A 82 8.00 -10.29 -11.59
N ALA A 83 7.85 -9.01 -11.92
CA ALA A 83 7.85 -8.53 -13.29
C ALA A 83 9.19 -8.81 -13.99
N ALA A 84 10.32 -8.59 -13.30
CA ALA A 84 11.65 -8.86 -13.84
C ALA A 84 11.87 -10.35 -14.18
N LYS A 85 11.25 -11.27 -13.42
CA LYS A 85 11.34 -12.72 -13.67
C LYS A 85 10.57 -13.18 -14.91
N THR A 86 9.55 -12.43 -15.33
CA THR A 86 8.69 -12.79 -16.46
C THR A 86 9.01 -11.99 -17.73
N ALA A 87 9.60 -10.81 -17.58
CA ALA A 87 10.00 -9.92 -18.67
C ALA A 87 11.29 -10.36 -19.38
N GLY A 88 11.48 -9.84 -20.59
CA GLY A 88 12.67 -10.05 -21.42
C GLY A 88 13.82 -9.08 -21.10
N SER A 89 14.89 -9.17 -21.88
CA SER A 89 16.13 -8.41 -21.66
C SER A 89 15.98 -6.89 -21.79
N GLY A 90 14.91 -6.40 -22.42
CA GLY A 90 14.58 -4.97 -22.49
C GLY A 90 13.94 -4.39 -21.23
N PHE A 91 13.80 -5.17 -20.16
CA PHE A 91 13.13 -4.77 -18.92
C PHE A 91 13.98 -3.84 -18.05
N HIS A 92 13.35 -2.79 -17.54
CA HIS A 92 13.89 -1.96 -16.48
C HIS A 92 12.79 -1.59 -15.48
N ALA A 93 13.07 -1.67 -14.19
CA ALA A 93 12.14 -1.27 -13.14
C ALA A 93 12.76 -0.21 -12.23
N THR A 94 11.95 0.79 -11.91
CA THR A 94 12.23 1.78 -10.86
C THR A 94 11.25 1.56 -9.73
N VAL A 95 11.76 1.31 -8.52
CA VAL A 95 10.94 1.20 -7.31
C VAL A 95 11.00 2.52 -6.57
N CYS A 96 9.83 3.05 -6.19
CA CYS A 96 9.68 4.28 -5.45
C CYS A 96 8.90 3.98 -4.17
N ASP A 97 9.50 4.26 -3.01
CA ASP A 97 8.83 4.19 -1.72
C ASP A 97 9.22 5.41 -0.87
N ILE A 98 8.32 5.82 0.02
CA ILE A 98 8.56 6.92 0.95
C ILE A 98 9.44 6.48 2.12
N ASN A 99 9.44 5.18 2.44
CA ASN A 99 10.26 4.61 3.50
C ASN A 99 11.59 4.11 2.92
N THR A 100 12.68 4.80 3.27
CA THR A 100 14.04 4.44 2.84
C THR A 100 14.47 3.06 3.33
N ASP A 101 14.00 2.62 4.49
CA ASP A 101 14.38 1.31 5.06
C ASP A 101 13.80 0.15 4.25
N MET A 102 12.77 0.40 3.44
CA MET A 102 12.18 -0.60 2.54
C MET A 102 12.95 -0.72 1.21
N LEU A 103 13.80 0.25 0.88
CA LEU A 103 14.58 0.32 -0.36
C LEU A 103 16.06 -0.08 -0.17
N ALA A 104 16.48 -0.39 1.07
CA ALA A 104 17.86 -0.68 1.45
C ALA A 104 18.28 -2.14 1.22
#